data_AF-A0A7Y5ER56-F1
#
_entry.id   AF-A0A7Y5ER56-F1
#
_cell.length_a   1.000
_cell.length_b   1.000
_cell.length_c   1.000
_cell.angle_alpha   90.00
_cell.angle_beta   90.00
_cell.angle_gamma   90.00
#
_symmetry.space_group_name_H-M   'P 1'
#
loop_
_entity.id
_entity.type
_entity.pdbx_description
1 polymer ?
#
loop_
_entity_poly.entity_id
_entity_poly.type
_entity_poly.pdbx_seq_one_letter_code
_entity_poly.pdbx_strand_id
1 'polypeptide(L)'
;MIDLKNELEIIITKDHSPTIINKKIDETYHSINDALQESMHVFIENGIRRLNDNTIKVFEVGFGTGLNSALTMKYALENKNKIYYQTIDLLLIKKDIITEYFKFFDFEILQNLQLLNKLKWNNYYSLSEYFGFEKNRTTLQEFKSEDKY
;
A
#
# COMPACT_ATOMS: atom_id res chain seq x y z
N MET A 1 -2.46 -35.35 -4.52
CA MET A 1 -2.44 -34.13 -3.69
C MET A 1 -1.57 -33.11 -4.42
N ILE A 2 -2.16 -32.04 -4.94
CA ILE A 2 -1.42 -30.97 -5.64
C ILE A 2 -0.76 -30.12 -4.56
N ASP A 3 0.57 -30.05 -4.58
CA ASP A 3 1.37 -29.25 -3.66
C ASP A 3 1.20 -27.76 -4.01
N LEU A 4 0.37 -27.03 -3.24
CA LEU A 4 0.07 -25.60 -3.35
C LEU A 4 1.25 -24.72 -2.87
N LYS A 5 2.48 -25.03 -3.32
CA LYS A 5 3.68 -24.24 -3.01
C LYS A 5 3.68 -22.93 -3.79
N ASN A 6 3.15 -21.91 -3.13
CA ASN A 6 3.24 -20.47 -3.39
C ASN A 6 3.09 -20.01 -4.84
N GLU A 7 1.86 -19.63 -5.20
CA GLU A 7 1.55 -18.90 -6.45
C GLU A 7 2.08 -17.45 -6.44
N LEU A 8 2.51 -16.93 -5.27
CA LEU A 8 3.11 -15.61 -5.11
C LEU A 8 4.64 -15.73 -4.97
N GLU A 9 5.39 -14.96 -5.75
CA GLU A 9 6.85 -14.88 -5.68
C GLU A 9 7.32 -13.42 -5.68
N ILE A 10 8.40 -13.12 -4.95
CA ILE A 10 9.05 -11.81 -5.01
C ILE A 10 10.00 -11.82 -6.20
N ILE A 11 9.87 -10.82 -7.07
CA ILE A 11 10.79 -10.57 -8.17
C ILE A 11 11.37 -9.16 -8.05
N ILE A 12 12.54 -8.95 -8.64
CA ILE A 12 13.22 -7.65 -8.63
C ILE A 12 12.96 -6.93 -9.96
N THR A 13 12.50 -5.69 -9.86
CA THR A 13 12.23 -4.82 -11.01
C THR A 13 13.51 -4.16 -11.51
N LYS A 14 13.45 -3.43 -12.63
CA LYS A 14 14.63 -2.77 -13.23
C LYS A 14 15.19 -1.66 -12.36
N ASP A 15 14.35 -0.96 -11.58
CA ASP A 15 14.78 0.00 -10.55
C ASP A 15 15.31 -0.66 -9.25
N HIS A 16 15.52 -1.98 -9.24
CA HIS A 16 15.97 -2.78 -8.09
C HIS A 16 15.01 -2.83 -6.90
N SER A 17 13.81 -2.26 -7.01
CA SER A 17 12.76 -2.45 -6.01
C SER A 17 12.10 -3.83 -6.17
N PRO A 18 11.44 -4.37 -5.12
CA PRO A 18 10.74 -5.63 -5.24
C PRO A 18 9.32 -5.40 -5.78
N THR A 19 8.80 -6.37 -6.51
CA THR A 19 7.35 -6.56 -6.71
C THR A 19 6.98 -8.01 -6.39
N ILE A 20 5.69 -8.29 -6.30
CA ILE A 20 5.17 -9.64 -6.12
C ILE A 20 4.47 -10.04 -7.42
N ILE A 21 4.85 -11.18 -8.00
CA ILE A 21 4.14 -11.80 -9.12
C ILE A 21 3.14 -12.84 -8.61
N ASN A 22 1.91 -12.78 -9.10
CA ASN A 22 0.91 -13.82 -8.94
C ASN A 22 0.88 -14.71 -10.17
N LYS A 23 1.60 -15.84 -10.09
CA LYS A 23 1.76 -16.81 -11.18
C LYS A 23 0.46 -17.44 -11.66
N LYS A 24 -0.61 -17.39 -10.86
CA LYS A 24 -1.90 -17.97 -11.23
C LYS A 24 -2.63 -17.14 -12.27
N ILE A 25 -2.50 -15.82 -12.19
CA ILE A 25 -3.15 -14.87 -13.10
C ILE A 25 -2.15 -14.15 -14.01
N ASP A 26 -0.86 -14.42 -13.85
CA ASP A 26 0.25 -13.82 -14.60
C ASP A 26 0.30 -12.29 -14.49
N GLU A 27 0.01 -11.77 -13.29
CA GLU A 27 -0.03 -10.34 -12.99
C GLU A 27 0.91 -9.99 -11.83
N THR A 28 1.44 -8.77 -11.83
CA THR A 28 2.31 -8.24 -10.78
C THR A 28 1.61 -7.18 -9.93
N TYR A 29 1.89 -7.16 -8.63
CA TYR A 29 1.29 -6.21 -7.69
C TYR A 29 1.72 -4.75 -7.95
N HIS A 30 2.92 -4.58 -8.50
CA HIS A 30 3.46 -3.33 -9.03
C HIS A 30 4.15 -3.63 -10.36
N SER A 31 4.33 -2.61 -11.21
CA SER A 31 5.00 -2.74 -12.50
C SER A 31 6.35 -3.45 -12.40
N ILE A 32 6.61 -4.35 -13.35
CA ILE A 32 7.89 -5.07 -13.47
C ILE A 32 9.06 -4.14 -13.81
N ASN A 33 8.77 -2.95 -14.32
CA ASN A 33 9.82 -2.02 -14.71
C ASN A 33 10.32 -1.29 -13.47
N ASP A 34 9.47 -0.55 -12.74
CA ASP A 34 9.96 0.31 -11.66
C ASP A 34 8.91 0.47 -10.52
N ALA A 35 8.79 -0.51 -9.61
CA ALA A 35 7.70 -0.51 -8.62
C ALA A 35 7.74 0.67 -7.64
N LEU A 36 8.90 0.94 -7.02
CA LEU A 36 9.05 2.07 -6.10
C LEU A 36 8.99 3.40 -6.84
N GLN A 37 9.69 3.50 -7.99
CA GLN A 37 9.73 4.75 -8.75
C GLN A 37 8.35 5.12 -9.29
N GLU A 38 7.57 4.15 -9.77
CA GLU A 38 6.20 4.38 -10.24
C GLU A 38 5.28 4.79 -9.11
N SER A 39 5.31 4.11 -7.96
CA SER A 39 4.53 4.53 -6.78
C SER A 39 4.88 5.95 -6.35
N MET A 40 6.17 6.31 -6.33
CA MET A 40 6.56 7.69 -6.03
C MET A 40 6.07 8.68 -7.09
N HIS A 41 6.30 8.38 -8.37
CA HIS A 41 5.99 9.30 -9.45
C HIS A 41 4.49 9.50 -9.65
N VAL A 42 3.72 8.41 -9.70
CA VAL A 42 2.29 8.44 -9.96
C VAL A 42 1.53 8.86 -8.71
N PHE A 43 1.74 8.17 -7.59
CA PHE A 43 0.92 8.34 -6.39
C PHE A 43 1.30 9.59 -5.59
N ILE A 44 2.59 9.82 -5.39
CA ILE A 44 3.06 10.94 -4.56
C ILE A 44 3.23 12.22 -5.40
N GLU A 45 4.07 12.21 -6.43
CA GLU A 45 4.47 13.42 -7.15
C GLU A 45 3.35 13.99 -8.03
N ASN A 46 2.63 13.13 -8.74
CA ASN A 46 1.53 13.53 -9.63
C ASN A 46 0.14 13.40 -9.01
N GLY A 47 0.01 12.64 -7.92
CA GLY A 47 -1.21 12.57 -7.11
C GLY A 47 -1.18 13.57 -5.97
N ILE A 48 -0.74 13.11 -4.80
CA ILE A 48 -0.86 13.84 -3.53
C ILE A 48 -0.23 15.24 -3.59
N ARG A 49 0.98 15.39 -4.13
CA ARG A 49 1.71 16.66 -4.16
C ARG A 49 1.07 17.71 -5.07
N ARG A 50 0.13 17.32 -5.95
CA ARG A 50 -0.59 18.25 -6.82
C ARG A 50 -1.84 18.84 -6.17
N LEU A 51 -2.26 18.30 -5.03
CA LEU A 51 -3.41 18.80 -4.28
C LEU A 51 -2.98 19.96 -3.39
N ASN A 52 -3.69 21.08 -3.49
CA ASN A 52 -3.44 22.30 -2.69
C ASN A 52 -4.37 22.38 -1.46
N ASP A 53 -4.75 21.22 -0.91
CA ASP A 53 -5.70 21.14 0.20
C ASP A 53 -5.00 20.93 1.53
N ASN A 54 -5.52 21.58 2.58
CA ASN A 54 -5.05 21.40 3.95
C ASN A 54 -5.37 20.01 4.52
N THR A 55 -6.30 19.29 3.90
CA THR A 55 -6.69 17.94 4.28
C THR A 55 -7.04 17.15 3.04
N ILE A 56 -6.35 16.03 2.84
CA ILE A 56 -6.49 15.15 1.68
C ILE A 56 -7.15 13.86 2.14
N LYS A 57 -8.13 13.39 1.38
CA LYS A 57 -8.70 12.04 1.55
C LYS A 57 -8.24 11.18 0.39
N VAL A 58 -7.68 10.02 0.68
CA VAL A 58 -7.21 9.06 -0.32
C VAL A 58 -8.04 7.80 -0.18
N PHE A 59 -8.64 7.35 -1.29
CA PHE A 59 -9.26 6.04 -1.38
C PHE A 59 -8.49 5.16 -2.36
N GLU A 60 -8.00 4.02 -1.88
CA GLU A 60 -7.29 3.02 -2.68
C GLU A 60 -8.12 1.74 -2.80
N VAL A 61 -8.21 1.20 -4.01
CA VAL A 61 -8.76 -0.14 -4.25
C VAL A 61 -7.61 -1.10 -4.45
N GLY A 62 -7.43 -2.02 -3.51
CA GLY A 62 -6.32 -2.97 -3.47
C GLY A 62 -5.19 -2.46 -2.58
N PHE A 63 -5.26 -2.76 -1.29
CA PHE A 63 -4.17 -2.48 -0.34
C PHE A 63 -2.85 -3.15 -0.77
N GLY A 64 -2.92 -4.37 -1.30
CA GLY A 64 -1.78 -5.11 -1.83
C GLY A 64 -0.65 -5.25 -0.81
N THR A 65 0.51 -4.71 -1.13
CA THR A 65 1.69 -4.71 -0.24
C THR A 65 1.67 -3.58 0.81
N GLY A 66 0.81 -2.59 0.63
CA GLY A 66 0.77 -1.36 1.41
C GLY A 66 1.80 -0.29 1.00
N LEU A 67 2.52 -0.46 -0.13
CA LEU A 67 3.57 0.47 -0.56
C LEU A 67 3.06 1.91 -0.72
N ASN A 68 1.96 2.11 -1.45
CA ASN A 68 1.39 3.45 -1.65
C ASN A 68 1.02 4.09 -0.31
N SER A 69 0.37 3.35 0.59
CA SER A 69 0.01 3.84 1.92
C SER A 69 1.23 4.19 2.79
N ALA A 70 2.32 3.42 2.70
CA ALA A 70 3.55 3.66 3.45
C ALA A 70 4.29 4.92 2.95
N LEU A 71 4.34 5.12 1.64
CA LEU A 71 4.90 6.32 1.01
C LEU A 71 4.04 7.56 1.30
N THR A 72 2.72 7.39 1.28
CA THR A 72 1.76 8.45 1.61
C THR A 72 1.89 8.87 3.08
N MET A 73 2.05 7.92 4.00
CA MET A 73 2.33 8.20 5.40
C MET A 73 3.63 9.00 5.57
N LYS A 74 4.71 8.56 4.90
CA LYS A 74 5.98 9.29 4.91
C LYS A 74 5.81 10.73 4.42
N TYR A 75 5.18 10.92 3.26
CA TYR A 75 4.89 12.25 2.70
C TYR A 75 4.08 13.12 3.66
N ALA A 76 3.02 12.58 4.28
CA ALA A 76 2.16 13.30 5.21
C ALA A 76 2.96 13.84 6.42
N LEU A 77 3.85 13.02 6.97
CA LEU A 77 4.68 13.38 8.12
C LEU A 77 5.74 14.42 7.77
N GLU A 78 6.45 14.23 6.66
CA GLU A 78 7.51 15.15 6.21
C GLU A 78 6.98 16.54 5.87
N ASN A 79 5.79 16.61 5.26
CA ASN A 79 5.20 17.85 4.77
C ASN A 79 4.17 18.46 5.72
N LYS A 80 3.83 17.76 6.82
CA LYS A 80 2.78 18.17 7.77
C LYS A 80 1.41 18.35 7.10
N ASN A 81 1.13 17.53 6.09
CA ASN A 81 -0.15 17.52 5.38
C ASN A 81 -1.09 16.52 6.06
N LYS A 82 -2.31 16.94 6.39
CA LYS A 82 -3.31 16.03 6.96
C LYS A 82 -3.85 15.12 5.87
N ILE A 83 -3.59 13.82 5.98
CA ILE A 83 -4.07 12.81 5.04
C ILE A 83 -4.88 11.76 5.79
N TYR A 84 -6.10 11.52 5.31
CA TYR A 84 -6.90 10.36 5.70
C TYR A 84 -6.84 9.35 4.55
N TYR A 85 -6.29 8.18 4.82
CA TYR A 85 -6.08 7.11 3.85
C TYR A 85 -7.01 5.93 4.14
N GLN A 86 -7.94 5.66 3.23
CA GLN A 86 -8.83 4.50 3.29
C GLN A 86 -8.50 3.55 2.13
N THR A 87 -8.46 2.25 2.41
CA THR A 87 -8.20 1.23 1.39
C THR A 87 -9.06 -0.01 1.58
N ILE A 88 -9.38 -0.69 0.49
CA ILE A 88 -10.09 -1.97 0.51
C ILE A 88 -9.26 -3.07 -0.11
N ASP A 89 -9.33 -4.28 0.44
CA ASP A 89 -8.76 -5.47 -0.20
C ASP A 89 -9.42 -6.75 0.32
N LEU A 90 -9.40 -7.80 -0.49
CA LEU A 90 -9.80 -9.15 -0.09
C LEU A 90 -8.62 -10.12 0.01
N LEU A 91 -7.51 -9.82 -0.67
CA LEU A 91 -6.37 -10.69 -0.82
C LEU A 91 -5.43 -10.55 0.39
N LEU A 92 -5.09 -11.68 0.98
CA LEU A 92 -4.11 -11.75 2.06
C LEU A 92 -2.84 -12.40 1.51
N ILE A 93 -1.81 -11.58 1.26
CA ILE A 93 -0.46 -12.07 0.99
C ILE A 93 0.03 -12.82 2.23
N LYS A 94 0.64 -13.99 2.03
CA LYS A 94 1.18 -14.78 3.15
C LYS A 94 2.20 -13.95 3.93
N LYS A 95 2.14 -14.07 5.27
CA LYS A 95 2.99 -13.31 6.18
C LYS A 95 4.50 -13.44 5.86
N ASP A 96 4.95 -14.63 5.49
CA ASP A 96 6.37 -14.85 5.21
C ASP A 96 6.82 -14.09 3.94
N ILE A 97 6.01 -14.13 2.87
CA ILE A 97 6.28 -13.42 1.63
C ILE A 97 6.30 -11.91 1.86
N ILE A 98 5.27 -11.37 2.53
CA ILE A 98 5.20 -9.93 2.75
C ILE A 98 6.34 -9.44 3.67
N THR A 99 6.75 -10.25 4.64
CA THR A 99 7.88 -9.93 5.52
C THR A 99 9.21 -9.90 4.76
N GLU A 100 9.44 -10.85 3.85
CA GLU A 100 10.62 -10.82 2.97
C GLU A 100 10.59 -9.62 2.02
N TYR A 101 9.43 -9.31 1.43
CA TYR A 101 9.24 -8.16 0.54
C TYR A 101 9.62 -6.83 1.22
N PHE A 102 9.32 -6.66 2.51
CA PHE A 102 9.66 -5.42 3.21
C PHE A 102 11.17 -5.17 3.34
N LYS A 103 12.00 -6.21 3.35
CA LYS A 103 13.45 -6.09 3.60
C LYS A 103 14.21 -5.34 2.51
N PHE A 104 13.59 -5.12 1.35
CA PHE A 104 14.20 -4.40 0.23
C PHE A 104 14.04 -2.88 0.33
N PHE A 105 13.21 -2.38 1.24
CA PHE A 105 12.99 -0.95 1.42
C PHE A 105 13.90 -0.38 2.50
N ASP A 106 14.12 0.93 2.44
CA ASP A 106 14.84 1.65 3.50
C ASP A 106 14.14 1.54 4.87
N PHE A 107 14.85 1.89 5.92
CA PHE A 107 14.39 1.72 7.30
C PHE A 107 13.08 2.45 7.61
N GLU A 108 12.80 3.58 6.96
CA GLU A 108 11.61 4.38 7.21
C GLU A 108 10.38 3.77 6.51
N ILE A 109 10.51 3.45 5.22
CA ILE A 109 9.46 2.78 4.45
C ILE A 109 9.15 1.40 5.06
N LEU A 110 10.19 0.65 5.46
CA LEU A 110 10.07 -0.63 6.14
C LEU A 110 9.20 -0.52 7.41
N GLN A 111 9.43 0.47 8.26
CA GLN A 111 8.65 0.65 9.48
C GLN A 111 7.19 0.97 9.19
N ASN A 112 6.93 1.85 8.22
CA ASN A 112 5.57 2.18 7.82
C ASN A 112 4.84 0.95 7.26
N LEU A 113 5.51 0.18 6.38
CA LEU A 113 4.98 -1.06 5.83
C LEU A 113 4.62 -2.06 6.94
N GLN A 114 5.54 -2.28 7.89
CA GLN A 114 5.31 -3.20 9.01
C GLN A 114 4.15 -2.75 9.91
N LEU A 115 4.09 -1.46 10.23
CA LEU A 115 3.03 -0.88 11.05
C LEU A 115 1.67 -1.08 10.37
N LEU A 116 1.52 -0.57 9.14
CA LEU A 116 0.25 -0.56 8.41
C LEU A 116 -0.26 -1.97 8.11
N ASN A 117 0.63 -2.92 7.80
CA ASN A 117 0.26 -4.31 7.58
C ASN A 117 -0.19 -5.01 8.87
N LYS A 118 0.35 -4.64 10.05
CA LYS A 118 -0.01 -5.23 11.36
C LYS A 118 -1.35 -4.73 11.89
N LEU A 119 -1.81 -3.53 11.50
CA LEU A 119 -3.09 -2.99 11.94
C LEU A 119 -4.26 -3.91 11.56
N LYS A 120 -5.28 -3.97 12.42
CA LYS A 120 -6.45 -4.82 12.17
C LYS A 120 -7.30 -4.21 11.07
N TRP A 121 -7.91 -5.08 10.27
CA TRP A 121 -8.92 -4.69 9.29
C TRP A 121 -10.15 -4.09 9.98
N ASN A 122 -10.89 -3.26 9.24
CA ASN A 122 -12.17 -2.65 9.63
C ASN A 122 -12.06 -1.81 10.92
N ASN A 123 -10.94 -1.11 11.08
CA ASN A 123 -10.72 -0.18 12.18
C ASN A 123 -10.00 1.06 11.63
N TYR A 124 -10.45 2.23 12.09
CA TYR A 124 -9.74 3.47 11.87
C TYR A 124 -8.64 3.67 12.91
N TYR A 125 -7.49 4.17 12.46
CA TYR A 125 -6.35 4.51 13.30
C TYR A 125 -5.86 5.93 13.01
N SER A 126 -5.80 6.78 14.03
CA SER A 126 -5.05 8.05 13.98
C SER A 126 -3.60 7.76 14.34
N LEU A 127 -2.73 7.64 13.34
CA LEU A 127 -1.32 7.26 13.53
C LEU A 127 -0.43 8.46 13.88
N SER A 128 -0.84 9.66 13.48
CA SER A 128 -0.25 10.93 13.91
C SER A 128 -1.29 12.05 13.81
N GLU A 129 -0.88 13.31 14.06
CA GLU A 129 -1.70 14.48 13.77
C GLU A 129 -1.89 14.74 12.26
N TYR A 130 -1.06 14.11 11.42
CA TYR A 130 -1.05 14.28 9.96
C TYR A 130 -1.53 13.05 9.19
N PHE A 131 -1.67 11.89 9.82
CA PHE A 131 -2.00 10.65 9.12
C PHE A 131 -3.03 9.79 9.84
N GLY A 132 -4.19 9.65 9.21
CA GLY A 132 -5.23 8.69 9.56
C GLY A 132 -5.25 7.53 8.56
N PHE A 133 -5.46 6.32 9.05
CA PHE A 133 -5.45 5.11 8.21
C PHE A 133 -6.60 4.17 8.54
N GLU A 134 -7.25 3.66 7.51
CA GLU A 134 -8.24 2.60 7.59
C GLU A 134 -8.06 1.62 6.43
N LYS A 135 -8.11 0.32 6.74
CA LYS A 135 -8.19 -0.73 5.72
C LYS A 135 -9.39 -1.64 5.99
N ASN A 136 -10.24 -1.83 5.00
CA ASN A 136 -11.45 -2.63 5.12
C ASN A 136 -11.35 -3.91 4.27
N ARG A 137 -11.77 -5.04 4.85
CA ARG A 137 -11.73 -6.31 4.15
C ARG A 137 -13.03 -6.53 3.40
N THR A 138 -13.13 -5.97 2.19
CA THR A 138 -14.35 -5.99 1.38
C THR A 138 -14.05 -5.80 -0.10
N THR A 139 -15.05 -6.06 -0.95
CA THR A 139 -15.00 -5.75 -2.38
C THR A 139 -15.37 -4.30 -2.65
N LEU A 140 -15.02 -3.77 -3.82
CA LEU A 140 -15.50 -2.44 -4.24
C LEU A 140 -17.03 -2.39 -4.36
N GLN A 141 -17.66 -3.51 -4.76
CA GLN A 141 -19.11 -3.61 -4.93
C GLN A 141 -19.88 -3.56 -3.60
N GLU A 142 -19.30 -4.10 -2.53
CA GLU A 142 -19.90 -4.13 -1.19
C GLU A 142 -19.48 -2.94 -0.33
N PHE A 143 -18.38 -2.29 -0.68
CA PHE A 143 -17.85 -1.17 0.08
C PHE A 143 -18.86 -0.02 0.12
N LYS A 144 -19.11 0.47 1.33
CA LYS A 144 -19.92 1.65 1.60
C LYS A 144 -19.11 2.61 2.45
N SER A 145 -19.06 3.86 2.02
CA SER A 145 -18.46 4.93 2.80
C SER A 145 -19.42 6.11 2.85
N GLU A 146 -19.44 6.79 3.99
CA GLU A 146 -20.10 8.09 4.15
C GLU A 146 -19.16 9.23 3.73
N ASP A 147 -17.88 8.93 3.53
CA ASP A 147 -16.88 9.88 3.05
C ASP A 147 -16.99 10.14 1.55
N LYS A 148 -16.62 11.36 1.16
CA LYS A 148 -16.41 11.77 -0.23
C LYS A 148 -14.91 11.83 -0.50
N TYR A 149 -14.51 11.25 -1.62
CA TYR A 149 -13.13 11.14 -2.11
C TYR A 149 -12.97 11.90 -3.41
#